data_AF-A0A6A7Y7G3-F1
#
_entry.id   AF-A0A6A7Y7G3-F1
#
_cell.length_a   1.000
_cell.length_b   1.000
_cell.length_c   1.000
_cell.angle_alpha   90.00
_cell.angle_beta   90.00
_cell.angle_gamma   90.00
#
_symmetry.space_group_name_H-M   'P 1'
#
loop_
_entity.id
_entity.type
_entity.pdbx_description
1 polymer ?
#
loop_
_entity_poly.entity_id
_entity_poly.type
_entity_poly.pdbx_seq_one_letter_code
_entity_poly.pdbx_strand_id
1 'polypeptide(L)'
;MIDKTAVYSVLFLCTGNSARSILAESILRKEGAGRFRAFSAGSRPKGEVNPLALKVLQSHDYPVDGLRSKSWDEFDGSNAPEMNFVFTVCDDAAGEVCPVWPGQPMTAHWGIEDPAAVQGTELRKEAAFVAAFRYLRNRISAFIALPIASLDRLSLAAALRDIGEIGEAASLERTPHDMDVIIYHNPDCGTSRNTLAMIRNAGVEPHVIEYLKTPPSRALLAQMIARAGLSVRDVLREKGTPYTDLGLGLGDPALTDEQLLDAMMAHPILINRPLVVSPKGVRLCRPSEAVLDLLPPQRGAFAKEDGEPVVDAHGRRISP
;
A
#
# COMPACT_ATOMS: atom_id res chain seq x y z
N MET A 1 -11.56 -16.72 -34.17
CA MET A 1 -11.36 -15.25 -34.23
C MET A 1 -11.61 -14.74 -32.83
N ILE A 2 -10.56 -14.36 -32.10
CA ILE A 2 -10.69 -13.83 -30.73
C ILE A 2 -10.95 -12.34 -30.88
N ASP A 3 -12.13 -11.90 -30.46
CA ASP A 3 -12.55 -10.50 -30.57
C ASP A 3 -11.66 -9.62 -29.67
N LYS A 4 -10.94 -8.67 -30.29
CA LYS A 4 -9.98 -7.77 -29.60
C LYS A 4 -10.68 -6.65 -28.80
N THR A 5 -12.01 -6.70 -28.69
CA THR A 5 -12.89 -5.69 -28.06
C THR A 5 -13.72 -6.19 -26.87
N ALA A 6 -13.55 -7.44 -26.45
CA ALA A 6 -14.36 -7.98 -25.36
C ALA A 6 -14.04 -7.32 -24.00
N VAL A 7 -15.06 -6.67 -23.41
CA VAL A 7 -15.00 -6.16 -22.03
C VAL A 7 -15.23 -7.33 -21.08
N TYR A 8 -14.32 -7.56 -20.13
CA TYR A 8 -14.43 -8.68 -19.19
C TYR A 8 -15.24 -8.31 -17.96
N SER A 9 -16.28 -9.07 -17.64
CA SER A 9 -17.04 -8.93 -16.40
C SER A 9 -16.32 -9.64 -15.24
N VAL A 10 -16.16 -8.92 -14.13
CA VAL A 10 -15.45 -9.40 -12.93
C VAL A 10 -16.32 -9.19 -11.70
N LEU A 11 -16.53 -10.25 -10.91
CA LEU A 11 -17.29 -10.21 -9.66
C LEU A 11 -16.38 -10.45 -8.46
N PHE A 12 -16.34 -9.50 -7.52
CA PHE A 12 -15.65 -9.63 -6.24
C PHE A 12 -16.62 -10.04 -5.14
N LEU A 13 -16.31 -11.13 -4.43
CA LEU A 13 -17.15 -11.70 -3.37
C LEU A 13 -16.49 -11.54 -2.01
N CYS A 14 -17.24 -11.05 -1.04
CA CYS A 14 -16.89 -11.19 0.38
C CYS A 14 -18.14 -11.43 1.22
N THR A 15 -18.01 -11.86 2.47
CA THR A 15 -19.17 -12.18 3.31
C THR A 15 -20.18 -11.05 3.39
N GLY A 16 -19.74 -9.83 3.75
CA GLY A 16 -20.64 -8.71 4.06
C GLY A 16 -20.95 -7.75 2.91
N ASN A 17 -20.26 -7.84 1.77
CA ASN A 17 -20.27 -6.82 0.70
C ASN A 17 -20.34 -5.38 1.22
N SER A 18 -19.42 -5.03 2.11
CA SER A 18 -19.45 -3.74 2.80
C SER A 18 -18.09 -3.03 2.81
N ALA A 19 -16.99 -3.80 2.79
CA ALA A 19 -15.63 -3.26 2.81
C ALA A 19 -14.79 -3.81 1.64
N ARG A 20 -14.18 -4.99 1.79
CA ARG A 20 -13.18 -5.56 0.86
C ARG A 20 -13.64 -5.64 -0.60
N SER A 21 -14.79 -6.28 -0.87
CA SER A 21 -15.27 -6.40 -2.24
C SER A 21 -15.72 -5.07 -2.85
N ILE A 22 -16.15 -4.12 -2.02
CA ILE A 22 -16.48 -2.75 -2.45
C ILE A 22 -15.22 -1.98 -2.87
N LEU A 23 -14.15 -2.08 -2.07
CA LEU A 23 -12.84 -1.52 -2.42
C LEU A 23 -12.37 -2.09 -3.76
N ALA A 24 -12.43 -3.41 -3.93
CA ALA A 24 -12.00 -4.10 -5.15
C ALA A 24 -12.80 -3.67 -6.39
N GLU A 25 -14.14 -3.59 -6.29
CA GLU A 25 -15.00 -3.11 -7.37
C GLU A 25 -14.58 -1.70 -7.82
N SER A 26 -14.44 -0.77 -6.87
CA SER A 26 -14.10 0.62 -7.18
C SER A 26 -12.70 0.77 -7.78
N ILE A 27 -11.72 0.01 -7.28
CA ILE A 27 -10.36 -0.02 -7.84
C ILE A 27 -10.39 -0.46 -9.30
N LEU A 28 -11.03 -1.59 -9.59
CA LEU A 28 -11.08 -2.12 -10.97
C LEU A 28 -11.89 -1.20 -11.89
N ARG A 29 -12.95 -0.55 -11.41
CA ARG A 29 -13.70 0.44 -12.20
C ARG A 29 -12.81 1.57 -12.71
N LYS A 30 -11.90 2.08 -11.87
CA LYS A 30 -10.99 3.17 -12.24
C LYS A 30 -9.80 2.67 -13.06
N GLU A 31 -9.11 1.64 -12.57
CA GLU A 31 -7.83 1.19 -13.17
C GLU A 31 -8.01 0.29 -14.38
N GLY A 32 -9.17 -0.38 -14.51
CA GLY A 32 -9.47 -1.28 -15.62
C GLY A 32 -9.61 -0.59 -16.98
N ALA A 33 -9.62 0.75 -17.03
CA ALA A 33 -9.59 1.56 -18.26
C ALA A 33 -10.60 1.12 -19.34
N GLY A 34 -11.81 0.72 -18.91
CA GLY A 34 -12.89 0.28 -19.80
C GLY A 34 -12.75 -1.16 -20.35
N ARG A 35 -11.63 -1.86 -20.07
CA ARG A 35 -11.45 -3.28 -20.42
C ARG A 35 -12.23 -4.23 -19.51
N PHE A 36 -12.66 -3.75 -18.34
CA PHE A 36 -13.32 -4.54 -17.33
C PHE A 36 -14.62 -3.88 -16.87
N ARG A 37 -15.64 -4.70 -16.62
CA ARG A 37 -16.85 -4.32 -15.92
C ARG A 37 -16.82 -4.97 -14.54
N ALA A 38 -16.60 -4.17 -13.50
CA ALA A 38 -16.45 -4.67 -12.15
C ALA A 38 -17.79 -4.67 -11.39
N PHE A 39 -17.99 -5.71 -10.59
CA PHE A 39 -19.13 -5.88 -9.70
C PHE A 39 -18.64 -6.40 -8.35
N SER A 40 -19.43 -6.20 -7.31
CA SER A 40 -19.24 -6.85 -6.01
C SER A 40 -20.55 -7.35 -5.43
N ALA A 41 -20.44 -8.40 -4.63
CA ALA A 41 -21.54 -8.97 -3.88
C ALA A 41 -21.04 -9.71 -2.63
N GLY A 42 -21.99 -10.26 -1.86
CA GLY A 42 -21.66 -11.04 -0.69
C GLY A 42 -22.70 -12.07 -0.33
N SER A 43 -22.28 -13.05 0.48
CA SER A 43 -23.14 -14.15 0.92
C SER A 43 -24.13 -13.75 2.00
N ARG A 44 -23.73 -12.80 2.84
CA ARG A 44 -24.49 -12.24 3.95
C ARG A 44 -24.33 -10.72 3.95
N PRO A 45 -24.87 -10.02 2.94
CA PRO A 45 -24.68 -8.58 2.78
C PRO A 45 -25.14 -7.81 4.01
N LYS A 46 -24.36 -6.81 4.41
CA LYS A 46 -24.67 -5.94 5.56
C LYS A 46 -25.80 -4.94 5.28
N GLY A 47 -26.19 -4.77 4.01
CA GLY A 47 -27.21 -3.81 3.58
C GLY A 47 -26.67 -2.40 3.35
N GLU A 48 -25.53 -2.06 3.94
CA GLU A 48 -24.83 -0.79 3.76
C GLU A 48 -23.33 -0.96 3.49
N VAL A 49 -22.77 0.00 2.77
CA VAL A 49 -21.34 0.10 2.53
C VAL A 49 -20.66 0.71 3.76
N ASN A 50 -19.54 0.14 4.18
CA ASN A 50 -18.80 0.63 5.33
C ASN A 50 -18.30 2.07 5.07
N PRO A 51 -18.57 3.03 5.97
CA PRO A 51 -18.15 4.42 5.79
C PRO A 51 -16.64 4.61 5.63
N LEU A 52 -15.81 3.79 6.29
CA LEU A 52 -14.35 3.86 6.15
C LEU A 52 -13.87 3.38 4.77
N ALA A 53 -14.58 2.42 4.16
CA ALA A 53 -14.29 2.03 2.78
C ALA A 53 -14.55 3.19 1.81
N LEU A 54 -15.70 3.86 1.95
CA LEU A 54 -16.03 5.04 1.14
C LEU A 54 -15.03 6.17 1.36
N LYS A 55 -14.66 6.44 2.62
CA LYS A 55 -13.67 7.47 2.97
C LYS A 55 -12.32 7.21 2.31
N VAL A 56 -11.81 5.97 2.38
CA VAL A 56 -10.53 5.60 1.76
C VAL A 56 -10.60 5.76 0.24
N LEU A 57 -11.67 5.28 -0.41
CA LEU A 57 -11.85 5.43 -1.85
C LEU A 57 -11.87 6.91 -2.27
N GLN A 58 -12.64 7.74 -1.57
CA GLN A 58 -12.72 9.17 -1.84
C GLN A 58 -11.36 9.86 -1.65
N SER A 59 -10.62 9.55 -0.58
CA SER A 59 -9.29 10.15 -0.33
C SER A 59 -8.23 9.77 -1.36
N HIS A 60 -8.45 8.72 -2.14
CA HIS A 60 -7.57 8.26 -3.22
C HIS A 60 -8.18 8.53 -4.62
N ASP A 61 -9.24 9.34 -4.70
CA ASP A 61 -9.94 9.72 -5.93
C ASP A 61 -10.59 8.54 -6.69
N TYR A 62 -11.06 7.51 -6.00
CA TYR A 62 -11.76 6.38 -6.61
C TYR A 62 -13.28 6.57 -6.64
N PRO A 63 -13.97 6.05 -7.66
CA PRO A 63 -15.40 6.25 -7.84
C PRO A 63 -16.21 5.55 -6.74
N VAL A 64 -17.14 6.27 -6.13
CA VAL A 64 -18.03 5.73 -5.09
C VAL A 64 -19.51 5.74 -5.47
N ASP A 65 -19.83 6.30 -6.63
CA ASP A 65 -21.17 6.35 -7.17
C ASP A 65 -21.71 4.93 -7.45
N GLY A 66 -22.95 4.68 -7.03
CA GLY A 66 -23.63 3.40 -7.26
C GLY A 66 -23.12 2.22 -6.44
N LEU A 67 -22.11 2.39 -5.59
CA LEU A 67 -21.65 1.35 -4.66
C LEU A 67 -22.76 1.06 -3.63
N ARG A 68 -23.10 -0.21 -3.48
CA ARG A 68 -24.09 -0.67 -2.49
C ARG A 68 -23.78 -2.09 -2.04
N SER A 69 -24.19 -2.41 -0.82
CA SER A 69 -24.15 -3.78 -0.29
C SER A 69 -25.29 -4.62 -0.86
N LYS A 70 -24.98 -5.79 -1.42
CA LYS A 70 -25.95 -6.64 -2.12
C LYS A 70 -25.62 -8.13 -2.04
N SER A 71 -26.65 -8.96 -2.14
CA SER A 71 -26.49 -10.42 -2.18
C SER A 71 -25.89 -10.84 -3.52
N TRP A 72 -25.11 -11.92 -3.50
CA TRP A 72 -24.65 -12.55 -4.73
C TRP A 72 -25.78 -13.16 -5.57
N ASP A 73 -26.98 -13.33 -4.99
CA ASP A 73 -28.14 -13.94 -5.66
C ASP A 73 -28.61 -13.08 -6.85
N GLU A 74 -28.29 -11.79 -6.82
CA GLU A 74 -28.53 -10.89 -7.95
C GLU A 74 -27.79 -11.29 -9.23
N PHE A 75 -26.77 -12.14 -9.11
CA PHE A 75 -25.90 -12.59 -10.20
C PHE A 75 -26.14 -14.05 -10.61
N ASP A 76 -27.12 -14.73 -10.03
CA ASP A 76 -27.50 -16.13 -10.32
C ASP A 76 -28.73 -16.24 -11.26
N GLY A 77 -29.39 -15.12 -11.56
CA GLY A 77 -30.57 -15.10 -12.43
C GLY A 77 -30.27 -15.20 -13.93
N SER A 78 -31.25 -15.59 -14.73
CA SER A 78 -31.13 -15.66 -16.21
C SER A 78 -30.84 -14.34 -16.91
N ASN A 79 -31.09 -13.21 -16.23
CA ASN A 79 -30.79 -11.86 -16.72
C ASN A 79 -29.51 -11.27 -16.10
N ALA A 80 -28.81 -12.04 -15.26
CA ALA A 80 -27.57 -11.59 -14.66
C ALA A 80 -26.49 -11.43 -15.75
N PRO A 81 -25.58 -10.45 -15.61
CA PRO A 81 -24.44 -10.35 -16.50
C PRO A 81 -23.57 -11.61 -16.39
N GLU A 82 -23.19 -12.17 -17.53
CA GLU A 82 -22.23 -13.28 -17.56
C GLU A 82 -20.88 -12.82 -17.00
N MET A 83 -20.33 -13.61 -16.08
CA MET A 83 -19.04 -13.35 -15.46
C MET A 83 -17.93 -14.07 -16.21
N ASN A 84 -16.83 -13.36 -16.48
CA ASN A 84 -15.61 -13.99 -16.96
C ASN A 84 -14.71 -14.41 -15.80
N PHE A 85 -14.72 -13.61 -14.71
CA PHE A 85 -13.91 -13.82 -13.53
C PHE A 85 -14.73 -13.64 -12.26
N VAL A 86 -14.52 -14.51 -11.27
CA VAL A 86 -15.08 -14.38 -9.92
C VAL A 86 -13.96 -14.53 -8.91
N PHE A 87 -13.77 -13.52 -8.07
CA PHE A 87 -12.70 -13.49 -7.08
C PHE A 87 -13.27 -13.40 -5.66
N THR A 88 -12.92 -14.36 -4.81
CA THR A 88 -13.27 -14.29 -3.38
C THR A 88 -12.17 -13.54 -2.63
N VAL A 89 -12.54 -12.51 -1.86
CA VAL A 89 -11.57 -11.65 -1.14
C VAL A 89 -11.62 -11.83 0.38
N CYS A 90 -12.32 -12.87 0.85
CA CYS A 90 -12.31 -13.30 2.25
C CYS A 90 -12.34 -14.82 2.36
N ASP A 91 -11.67 -15.33 3.39
CA ASP A 91 -11.48 -16.77 3.62
C ASP A 91 -12.83 -17.48 3.82
N ASP A 92 -13.75 -16.84 4.54
CA ASP A 92 -15.10 -17.36 4.78
C ASP A 92 -15.92 -17.54 3.49
N ALA A 93 -15.73 -16.67 2.48
CA ALA A 93 -16.44 -16.80 1.21
C ALA A 93 -15.81 -17.86 0.29
N ALA A 94 -14.54 -18.20 0.51
CA ALA A 94 -13.89 -19.30 -0.19
C ALA A 94 -14.31 -20.67 0.37
N GLY A 95 -14.68 -20.75 1.65
CA GLY A 95 -15.16 -21.98 2.31
C GLY A 95 -16.68 -22.24 2.20
N GLU A 96 -17.47 -21.24 1.78
CA GLU A 96 -18.89 -21.41 1.51
C GLU A 96 -19.12 -22.06 0.14
N VAL A 97 -20.17 -22.90 0.01
CA VAL A 97 -20.56 -23.48 -1.29
C VAL A 97 -21.07 -22.35 -2.18
N CYS A 98 -20.17 -21.81 -3.00
CA CYS A 98 -20.53 -20.79 -3.98
C CYS A 98 -21.60 -21.33 -4.93
N PRO A 99 -22.57 -20.50 -5.36
CA PRO A 99 -23.53 -20.89 -6.39
C PRO A 99 -22.82 -21.25 -7.69
N VAL A 100 -23.48 -22.07 -8.51
CA VAL A 100 -22.97 -22.45 -9.83
C VAL A 100 -23.14 -21.25 -10.77
N TRP A 101 -22.04 -20.55 -11.03
CA TRP A 101 -22.05 -19.40 -11.92
C TRP A 101 -22.35 -19.79 -13.38
N PRO A 102 -23.31 -19.13 -14.05
CA PRO A 102 -23.51 -19.27 -15.49
C PRO A 102 -22.20 -19.02 -16.26
N GLY A 103 -21.91 -19.82 -17.28
CA GLY A 103 -20.74 -19.64 -18.14
C GLY A 103 -19.40 -20.17 -17.60
N GLN A 104 -19.36 -20.72 -16.38
CA GLN A 104 -18.13 -21.26 -15.75
C GLN A 104 -16.96 -20.26 -15.73
N PRO A 105 -17.10 -19.11 -15.04
CA PRO A 105 -16.04 -18.12 -14.90
C PRO A 105 -14.76 -18.72 -14.33
N MET A 106 -13.63 -18.08 -14.65
CA MET A 106 -12.39 -18.37 -13.95
C MET A 106 -12.51 -17.86 -12.51
N THR A 107 -12.10 -18.70 -11.55
CA THR A 107 -12.15 -18.37 -10.14
C THR A 107 -10.76 -18.29 -9.53
N ALA A 108 -10.57 -17.38 -8.58
CA ALA A 108 -9.38 -17.36 -7.73
C ALA A 108 -9.73 -16.78 -6.35
N HIS A 109 -8.91 -17.11 -5.37
CA HIS A 109 -9.04 -16.60 -4.01
C HIS A 109 -7.95 -15.57 -3.74
N TRP A 110 -8.35 -14.33 -3.45
CA TRP A 110 -7.50 -13.20 -3.12
C TRP A 110 -7.83 -12.71 -1.70
N GLY A 111 -7.78 -13.62 -0.73
CA GLY A 111 -8.09 -13.37 0.67
C GLY A 111 -7.24 -12.24 1.27
N ILE A 112 -7.90 -11.36 2.03
CA ILE A 112 -7.23 -10.39 2.91
C ILE A 112 -8.00 -10.29 4.23
N GLU A 113 -7.29 -9.90 5.29
CA GLU A 113 -7.87 -9.61 6.60
C GLU A 113 -9.04 -8.62 6.48
N ASP A 114 -10.10 -8.82 7.26
CA ASP A 114 -11.24 -7.90 7.26
C ASP A 114 -10.89 -6.60 7.98
N PRO A 115 -10.75 -5.46 7.27
CA PRO A 115 -10.45 -4.20 7.92
C PRO A 115 -11.58 -3.76 8.86
N ALA A 116 -12.83 -4.22 8.65
CA ALA A 116 -13.96 -3.90 9.51
C ALA A 116 -13.95 -4.67 10.84
N ALA A 117 -13.16 -5.75 10.95
CA ALA A 117 -13.01 -6.50 12.20
C ALA A 117 -11.99 -5.86 13.16
N VAL A 118 -11.14 -4.94 12.67
CA VAL A 118 -10.11 -4.27 13.47
C VAL A 118 -10.74 -3.40 14.57
N GLN A 119 -10.31 -3.64 15.80
CA GLN A 119 -10.74 -2.89 16.98
C GLN A 119 -9.69 -1.84 17.40
N GLY A 120 -10.12 -0.85 18.18
CA GLY A 120 -9.26 0.18 18.76
C GLY A 120 -9.55 1.58 18.23
N THR A 121 -8.52 2.42 18.18
CA THR A 121 -8.63 3.84 17.79
C THR A 121 -9.06 4.00 16.33
N GLU A 122 -9.69 5.12 16.01
CA GLU A 122 -10.11 5.43 14.63
C GLU A 122 -8.93 5.42 13.65
N LEU A 123 -7.77 5.93 14.07
CA LEU A 123 -6.55 5.86 13.26
C LEU A 123 -6.15 4.41 12.92
N ARG A 124 -6.29 3.49 13.88
CA ARG A 124 -5.95 2.07 13.68
C ARG A 124 -6.93 1.41 12.70
N LYS A 125 -8.21 1.73 12.81
CA LYS A 125 -9.23 1.25 11.86
C LYS A 125 -8.96 1.81 10.47
N GLU A 126 -8.75 3.11 10.33
CA GLU A 126 -8.41 3.76 9.06
C GLU A 126 -7.16 3.15 8.42
N ALA A 127 -6.10 2.93 9.20
CA ALA A 127 -4.89 2.28 8.72
C ALA A 127 -5.15 0.87 8.18
N ALA A 128 -6.04 0.09 8.81
CA ALA A 128 -6.44 -1.22 8.31
C ALA A 128 -7.18 -1.14 6.97
N PHE A 129 -8.09 -0.17 6.80
CA PHE A 129 -8.78 0.05 5.52
C PHE A 129 -7.81 0.50 4.42
N VAL A 130 -6.85 1.36 4.72
CA VAL A 130 -5.80 1.77 3.77
C VAL A 130 -4.92 0.56 3.40
N ALA A 131 -4.53 -0.27 4.37
CA ALA A 131 -3.77 -1.49 4.09
C ALA A 131 -4.55 -2.44 3.17
N ALA A 132 -5.82 -2.72 3.47
CA ALA A 132 -6.70 -3.55 2.63
C ALA A 132 -6.82 -2.99 1.20
N PHE A 133 -7.00 -1.67 1.06
CA PHE A 133 -7.00 -1.00 -0.23
C PHE A 133 -5.70 -1.22 -1.02
N ARG A 134 -4.53 -1.07 -0.38
CA ARG A 134 -3.22 -1.32 -1.03
C ARG A 134 -3.09 -2.76 -1.51
N TYR A 135 -3.43 -3.74 -0.67
CA TYR A 135 -3.35 -5.15 -1.04
C TYR A 135 -4.21 -5.46 -2.26
N LEU A 136 -5.48 -5.04 -2.24
CA LEU A 136 -6.39 -5.25 -3.37
C LEU A 136 -5.90 -4.54 -4.63
N ARG A 137 -5.42 -3.30 -4.50
CA ARG A 137 -4.91 -2.52 -5.62
C ARG A 137 -3.72 -3.21 -6.29
N ASN A 138 -2.76 -3.71 -5.52
CA ASN A 138 -1.61 -4.43 -6.06
C ASN A 138 -2.04 -5.67 -6.85
N ARG A 139 -2.95 -6.48 -6.30
CA ARG A 139 -3.48 -7.69 -6.95
C ARG A 139 -4.26 -7.34 -8.22
N ILE A 140 -5.13 -6.32 -8.16
CA ILE A 140 -5.92 -5.86 -9.31
C ILE A 140 -5.02 -5.27 -10.41
N SER A 141 -4.00 -4.49 -10.05
CA SER A 141 -3.01 -3.98 -11.00
C SER A 141 -2.28 -5.12 -11.72
N ALA A 142 -1.85 -6.17 -10.99
CA ALA A 142 -1.24 -7.36 -11.58
C ALA A 142 -2.20 -8.09 -12.53
N PHE A 143 -3.47 -8.24 -12.14
CA PHE A 143 -4.52 -8.84 -12.96
C PHE A 143 -4.79 -8.07 -14.25
N ILE A 144 -4.91 -6.74 -14.19
CA ILE A 144 -5.13 -5.88 -15.38
C ILE A 144 -3.98 -6.00 -16.38
N ALA A 145 -2.76 -6.20 -15.88
CA ALA A 145 -1.54 -6.36 -16.69
C ALA A 145 -1.44 -7.72 -17.38
N LEU A 146 -2.25 -8.72 -17.02
CA LEU A 146 -2.21 -10.03 -17.65
C LEU A 146 -2.60 -9.95 -19.14
N PRO A 147 -1.89 -10.68 -20.03
CA PRO A 147 -2.27 -10.79 -21.43
C PRO A 147 -3.36 -11.86 -21.60
N ILE A 148 -4.55 -11.60 -21.02
CA ILE A 148 -5.67 -12.56 -20.90
C ILE A 148 -6.01 -13.24 -22.24
N ALA A 149 -6.03 -12.48 -23.34
CA ALA A 149 -6.40 -13.00 -24.65
C ALA A 149 -5.37 -13.98 -25.27
N SER A 150 -4.13 -14.02 -24.76
CA SER A 150 -3.08 -14.91 -25.27
C SER A 150 -2.76 -16.08 -24.34
N LEU A 151 -3.26 -16.09 -23.11
CA LEU A 151 -3.05 -17.18 -22.16
C LEU A 151 -4.09 -18.28 -22.41
N ASP A 152 -3.65 -19.54 -22.39
CA ASP A 152 -4.59 -20.65 -22.29
C ASP A 152 -5.23 -20.73 -20.90
N ARG A 153 -6.29 -21.53 -20.77
CA ARG A 153 -7.08 -21.64 -19.55
C ARG A 153 -6.26 -22.08 -18.34
N LEU A 154 -5.28 -22.98 -18.51
CA LEU A 154 -4.47 -23.49 -17.40
C LEU A 154 -3.47 -22.44 -16.93
N SER A 155 -2.75 -21.80 -17.86
CA SER A 155 -1.82 -20.72 -17.53
C SER A 155 -2.52 -19.50 -16.93
N LEU A 156 -3.71 -19.15 -17.43
CA LEU A 156 -4.51 -18.07 -16.85
C LEU A 156 -4.95 -18.42 -15.42
N ALA A 157 -5.45 -19.64 -15.18
CA ALA A 157 -5.83 -20.08 -13.84
C ALA A 157 -4.65 -20.09 -12.85
N ALA A 158 -3.45 -20.48 -13.31
CA ALA A 158 -2.23 -20.41 -12.51
C ALA A 158 -1.87 -18.96 -12.17
N ALA A 159 -1.81 -18.07 -13.16
CA ALA A 159 -1.49 -16.66 -12.94
C ALA A 159 -2.48 -15.96 -11.98
N LEU A 160 -3.78 -16.28 -12.08
CA LEU A 160 -4.79 -15.74 -11.16
C LEU A 160 -4.63 -16.23 -9.73
N ARG A 161 -4.16 -17.47 -9.53
CA ARG A 161 -3.83 -18.02 -8.21
C ARG A 161 -2.59 -17.36 -7.64
N ASP A 162 -1.53 -17.24 -8.43
CA ASP A 162 -0.28 -16.59 -8.03
C ASP A 162 -0.52 -15.13 -7.62
N ILE A 163 -1.46 -14.44 -8.29
CA ILE A 163 -1.88 -13.09 -7.90
C ILE A 163 -2.54 -13.06 -6.51
N GLY A 164 -3.29 -14.10 -6.13
CA GLY A 164 -3.82 -14.25 -4.77
C GLY A 164 -2.71 -14.34 -3.74
N GLU A 165 -1.62 -15.01 -4.11
CA GLU A 165 -0.45 -15.19 -3.25
C GLU A 165 0.44 -13.94 -3.17
N ILE A 166 0.20 -12.91 -4.01
CA ILE A 166 0.89 -11.61 -3.91
C ILE A 166 0.51 -10.98 -2.56
N GLY A 167 1.52 -10.86 -1.69
CA GLY A 167 1.33 -10.44 -0.30
C GLY A 167 0.88 -11.55 0.65
N GLU A 168 0.73 -12.79 0.18
CA GLU A 168 0.40 -13.99 0.98
C GLU A 168 1.65 -14.87 1.24
N ALA A 169 2.67 -14.79 0.38
CA ALA A 169 4.04 -15.20 0.70
C ALA A 169 4.62 -14.45 1.93
N ALA A 170 3.95 -13.38 2.35
CA ALA A 170 4.20 -12.63 3.58
C ALA A 170 3.40 -13.14 4.81
N SER A 171 2.42 -14.02 4.63
CA SER A 171 1.50 -14.45 5.70
C SER A 171 1.53 -15.95 6.03
N LEU A 172 1.96 -16.84 5.13
CA LEU A 172 2.10 -18.29 5.44
C LEU A 172 3.49 -18.74 5.88
N GLU A 173 4.50 -17.89 5.73
CA GLU A 173 5.68 -17.91 6.58
C GLU A 173 5.68 -16.63 7.43
N ARG A 174 4.87 -16.58 8.49
CA ARG A 174 5.22 -15.69 9.62
C ARG A 174 6.44 -16.27 10.35
N THR A 175 7.57 -16.29 9.65
CA THR A 175 8.83 -15.99 10.32
C THR A 175 8.78 -14.51 10.73
N PRO A 176 9.49 -14.07 11.78
CA PRO A 176 9.40 -12.71 12.33
C PRO A 176 9.88 -11.58 11.38
N HIS A 177 9.99 -11.80 10.07
CA HIS A 177 10.78 -10.99 9.13
C HIS A 177 10.01 -10.14 8.12
N ASP A 178 8.68 -10.22 8.02
CA ASP A 178 7.95 -9.35 7.10
C ASP A 178 7.69 -7.97 7.74
N MET A 179 8.74 -7.16 7.78
CA MET A 179 8.72 -5.78 8.25
C MET A 179 8.35 -4.87 7.07
N ASP A 180 7.12 -4.31 7.07
CA ASP A 180 6.73 -3.26 6.11
C ASP A 180 7.51 -1.97 6.39
N VAL A 181 8.54 -1.69 5.59
CA VAL A 181 9.41 -0.53 5.72
C VAL A 181 9.18 0.42 4.55
N ILE A 182 8.92 1.70 4.85
CA ILE A 182 8.80 2.77 3.85
C ILE A 182 9.97 3.74 4.03
N ILE A 183 10.64 4.10 2.94
CA ILE A 183 11.70 5.10 2.93
C ILE A 183 11.34 6.26 1.99
N TYR A 184 11.34 7.47 2.54
CA TYR A 184 11.29 8.72 1.77
C TYR A 184 12.70 9.04 1.30
N HIS A 185 12.99 8.57 0.09
CA HIS A 185 14.33 8.45 -0.46
C HIS A 185 14.68 9.63 -1.37
N ASN A 186 15.96 9.99 -1.39
CA ASN A 186 16.54 10.85 -2.42
C ASN A 186 17.79 10.15 -2.98
N PRO A 187 17.79 9.72 -4.25
CA PRO A 187 18.90 8.96 -4.84
C PRO A 187 20.20 9.77 -4.91
N ASP A 188 20.13 11.10 -4.94
CA ASP A 188 21.31 11.98 -5.00
C ASP A 188 21.95 12.23 -3.63
N CYS A 189 21.43 11.62 -2.55
CA CYS A 189 21.93 11.80 -1.19
C CYS A 189 22.61 10.54 -0.64
N GLY A 190 23.92 10.61 -0.38
CA GLY A 190 24.71 9.50 0.17
C GLY A 190 24.14 8.93 1.49
N THR A 191 23.71 9.79 2.43
CA THR A 191 23.02 9.32 3.64
C THR A 191 21.77 8.50 3.31
N SER A 192 21.00 8.91 2.29
CA SER A 192 19.78 8.21 1.89
C SER A 192 20.06 6.88 1.21
N ARG A 193 21.10 6.81 0.36
CA ARG A 193 21.55 5.56 -0.26
C ARG A 193 22.10 4.56 0.76
N ASN A 194 22.93 5.02 1.71
CA ASN A 194 23.43 4.20 2.81
C ASN A 194 22.29 3.63 3.67
N THR A 195 21.29 4.45 4.01
CA THR A 195 20.10 3.98 4.72
C THR A 195 19.32 2.93 3.93
N LEU A 196 19.05 3.16 2.64
CA LEU A 196 18.37 2.18 1.78
C LEU A 196 19.13 0.85 1.71
N ALA A 197 20.45 0.91 1.59
CA ALA A 197 21.30 -0.27 1.54
C ALA A 197 21.28 -1.06 2.86
N MET A 198 21.28 -0.39 4.03
CA MET A 198 21.12 -1.05 5.34
C MET A 198 19.75 -1.70 5.52
N ILE A 199 18.68 -1.12 4.97
CA ILE A 199 17.35 -1.76 4.97
C ILE A 199 17.40 -3.08 4.20
N ARG A 200 17.95 -3.05 2.98
CA ARG A 200 18.13 -4.24 2.15
C ARG A 200 19.06 -5.28 2.77
N ASN A 201 20.11 -4.85 3.46
CA ASN A 201 21.04 -5.75 4.16
C ASN A 201 20.41 -6.42 5.40
N ALA A 202 19.33 -5.88 5.97
CA ALA A 202 18.47 -6.60 6.93
C ALA A 202 17.60 -7.67 6.25
N GLY A 203 17.60 -7.73 4.92
CA GLY A 203 16.74 -8.62 4.16
C GLY A 203 15.32 -8.11 3.94
N VAL A 204 15.10 -6.81 4.12
CA VAL A 204 13.83 -6.15 3.90
C VAL A 204 13.92 -5.38 2.58
N GLU A 205 12.99 -5.60 1.65
CA GLU A 205 12.84 -4.73 0.49
C GLU A 205 11.80 -3.64 0.84
N PRO A 206 12.21 -2.37 0.97
CA PRO A 206 11.29 -1.32 1.40
C PRO A 206 10.45 -0.76 0.25
N HIS A 207 9.33 -0.14 0.60
CA HIS A 207 8.66 0.80 -0.29
C HIS A 207 9.48 2.09 -0.42
N VAL A 208 10.08 2.30 -1.58
CA VAL A 208 10.88 3.49 -1.88
C VAL A 208 10.00 4.59 -2.47
N ILE A 209 9.89 5.71 -1.77
CA ILE A 209 9.16 6.91 -2.24
C ILE A 209 10.17 8.01 -2.53
N GLU A 210 10.31 8.41 -3.80
CA GLU A 210 11.07 9.59 -4.19
C GLU A 210 10.32 10.87 -3.81
N TYR A 211 10.49 11.33 -2.57
CA TYR A 211 9.63 12.36 -1.97
C TYR A 211 9.67 13.73 -2.68
N LEU A 212 10.68 13.99 -3.51
CA LEU A 212 10.72 15.21 -4.33
C LEU A 212 9.74 15.14 -5.52
N LYS A 213 9.41 13.94 -6.00
CA LYS A 213 8.43 13.70 -7.07
C LYS A 213 7.04 13.45 -6.49
N THR A 214 6.97 12.66 -5.42
CA THR A 214 5.74 12.25 -4.75
C THR A 214 5.86 12.54 -3.24
N PRO A 215 5.75 13.82 -2.84
CA PRO A 215 5.83 14.18 -1.42
C PRO A 215 4.67 13.57 -0.63
N PRO A 216 4.88 13.28 0.66
CA PRO A 216 3.78 12.90 1.55
C PRO A 216 2.76 14.04 1.66
N SER A 217 1.50 13.70 1.97
CA SER A 217 0.52 14.72 2.32
C SER A 217 0.94 15.46 3.60
N ARG A 218 0.47 16.70 3.77
CA ARG A 218 0.74 17.52 4.97
C ARG A 218 0.46 16.77 6.28
N ALA A 219 -0.70 16.10 6.34
CA ALA A 219 -1.12 15.32 7.49
C ALA A 219 -0.19 14.13 7.74
N LEU A 220 0.21 13.41 6.69
CA LEU A 220 1.13 12.28 6.80
C LEU A 220 2.52 12.73 7.26
N LEU A 221 3.03 13.85 6.72
CA LEU A 221 4.32 14.41 7.15
C LEU A 221 4.31 14.80 8.63
N ALA A 222 3.29 15.53 9.09
CA ALA A 222 3.14 15.91 10.49
C ALA A 222 3.11 14.67 11.42
N GLN A 223 2.42 13.61 11.01
CA GLN A 223 2.38 12.35 11.76
C GLN A 223 3.75 11.66 11.83
N MET A 224 4.50 11.63 10.72
CA MET A 224 5.84 11.05 10.70
C MET A 224 6.79 11.80 11.62
N ILE A 225 6.74 13.14 11.62
CA ILE A 225 7.53 14.01 12.49
C ILE A 225 7.24 13.71 13.97
N ALA A 226 5.95 13.70 14.35
CA ALA A 226 5.53 13.42 15.71
C ALA A 226 5.96 12.01 16.17
N ARG A 227 5.78 10.99 15.32
CA ARG A 227 6.18 9.60 15.62
C ARG A 227 7.70 9.42 15.68
N ALA A 228 8.47 10.29 15.03
CA ALA A 228 9.92 10.30 15.14
C ALA A 228 10.41 10.94 16.45
N GLY A 229 9.52 11.61 17.20
CA GLY A 229 9.87 12.38 18.40
C GLY A 229 10.62 13.67 18.08
N LEU A 230 10.37 14.25 16.90
CA LEU A 230 11.01 15.46 16.39
C LEU A 230 10.02 16.62 16.39
N SER A 231 10.53 17.85 16.48
CA SER A 231 9.75 19.04 16.10
C SER A 231 9.70 19.19 14.58
N VAL A 232 8.75 19.97 14.06
CA VAL A 232 8.69 20.25 12.62
C VAL A 232 9.97 20.94 12.14
N ARG A 233 10.52 21.83 12.98
CA ARG A 233 11.76 22.55 12.71
C ARG A 233 12.97 21.61 12.56
N ASP A 234 13.06 20.53 13.33
CA ASP A 234 14.16 19.55 13.25
C ASP A 234 14.20 18.83 11.89
N VAL A 235 13.08 18.80 11.17
CA VAL A 235 12.96 18.15 9.86
C VAL A 235 13.19 19.13 8.71
N LEU A 236 13.39 20.42 9.00
CA LEU A 236 13.83 21.37 7.97
C LEU A 236 15.24 21.06 7.51
N ARG A 237 15.43 21.14 6.20
CA ARG A 237 16.71 21.02 5.54
C ARG A 237 17.19 22.41 5.15
N GLU A 238 18.22 22.87 5.86
CA GLU A 238 18.89 24.14 5.56
C GLU A 238 19.90 24.00 4.40
N LYS A 239 20.73 22.95 4.44
CA LYS A 239 21.86 22.81 3.50
C LYS A 239 21.43 22.34 2.12
N GLY A 240 21.80 23.11 1.09
CA GLY A 240 21.55 22.80 -0.32
C GLY A 240 20.08 22.85 -0.69
N THR A 241 19.36 23.81 -0.11
CA THR A 241 17.96 24.15 -0.38
C THR A 241 17.85 25.67 -0.47
N PRO A 242 16.77 26.24 -1.03
CA PRO A 242 16.57 27.68 -1.03
C PRO A 242 16.11 28.21 0.34
N TYR A 243 16.51 27.57 1.44
CA TYR A 243 16.08 27.90 2.81
C TYR A 243 16.23 29.39 3.14
N THR A 244 17.33 30.00 2.69
CA THR A 244 17.60 31.44 2.80
C THR A 244 17.00 32.27 1.67
N ASP A 245 16.85 31.67 0.49
CA ASP A 245 16.56 32.38 -0.76
C ASP A 245 15.06 32.52 -1.03
N LEU A 246 14.22 31.73 -0.35
CA LEU A 246 12.76 31.80 -0.46
C LEU A 246 12.16 33.06 0.17
N GLY A 247 12.94 33.83 0.96
CA GLY A 247 12.44 35.03 1.65
C GLY A 247 11.36 34.73 2.70
N LEU A 248 11.16 33.46 3.07
CA LEU A 248 10.13 33.00 4.00
C LEU A 248 10.54 33.13 5.48
N GLY A 249 11.75 33.63 5.76
CA GLY A 249 12.24 33.80 7.13
C GLY A 249 12.29 32.50 7.92
N LEU A 250 12.57 31.35 7.30
CA LEU A 250 12.45 30.02 7.92
C LEU A 250 13.29 29.82 9.19
N GLY A 251 14.34 30.64 9.37
CA GLY A 251 15.15 30.69 10.58
C GLY A 251 14.51 31.45 11.76
N ASP A 252 13.38 32.14 11.55
CA ASP A 252 12.66 32.87 12.59
C ASP A 252 12.03 31.89 13.59
N PRO A 253 12.42 31.91 14.88
CA PRO A 253 11.86 31.05 15.91
C PRO A 253 10.38 31.29 16.17
N ALA A 254 9.82 32.44 15.75
CA ALA A 254 8.40 32.75 15.91
C ALA A 254 7.49 32.01 14.92
N LEU A 255 8.05 31.42 13.85
CA LEU A 255 7.27 30.64 12.89
C LEU A 255 6.65 29.40 13.56
N THR A 256 5.37 29.20 13.30
CA THR A 256 4.61 28.05 13.82
C THR A 256 4.91 26.79 13.02
N ASP A 257 4.69 25.64 13.65
CA ASP A 257 4.77 24.33 12.99
C ASP A 257 3.91 24.26 11.72
N GLU A 258 2.74 24.92 11.72
CA GLU A 258 1.86 24.97 10.55
C GLU A 258 2.50 25.71 9.38
N GLN A 259 3.11 26.87 9.62
CA GLN A 259 3.79 27.65 8.60
C GLN A 259 5.00 26.90 8.02
N LEU A 260 5.74 26.18 8.87
CA LEU A 260 6.87 25.36 8.44
C LEU A 260 6.41 24.17 7.59
N LEU A 261 5.32 23.50 7.98
CA LEU A 261 4.73 22.43 7.18
C LEU A 261 4.24 22.94 5.82
N ASP A 262 3.58 24.10 5.78
CA ASP A 262 3.09 24.68 4.52
C ASP A 262 4.25 25.03 3.58
N ALA A 263 5.36 25.56 4.12
CA ALA A 263 6.58 25.78 3.35
C ALA A 263 7.16 24.47 2.79
N MET A 264 7.19 23.39 3.58
CA MET A 264 7.64 22.06 3.11
C MET A 264 6.73 21.47 2.03
N MET A 265 5.42 21.72 2.08
CA MET A 265 4.48 21.28 1.05
C MET A 265 4.66 22.05 -0.25
N ALA A 266 4.88 23.37 -0.17
CA ALA A 266 5.18 24.19 -1.33
C ALA A 266 6.56 23.87 -1.93
N HIS A 267 7.53 23.51 -1.09
CA HIS A 267 8.90 23.21 -1.49
C HIS A 267 9.41 21.92 -0.82
N PRO A 268 9.07 20.74 -1.37
CA PRO A 268 9.44 19.44 -0.79
C PRO A 268 10.94 19.31 -0.50
N ILE A 269 11.81 19.99 -1.26
CA ILE A 269 13.26 20.01 -1.04
C ILE A 269 13.67 20.45 0.38
N LEU A 270 12.82 21.22 1.08
CA LEU A 270 13.00 21.63 2.47
C LEU A 270 12.82 20.49 3.48
N ILE A 271 12.28 19.34 3.08
CA ILE A 271 12.16 18.17 3.95
C ILE A 271 13.52 17.46 4.02
N ASN A 272 14.04 17.27 5.23
CA ASN A 272 15.27 16.54 5.47
C ASN A 272 15.08 15.03 5.25
N ARG A 273 16.17 14.32 4.91
CA ARG A 273 16.10 12.95 4.36
C ARG A 273 17.20 12.03 4.89
N PRO A 274 16.97 10.70 4.85
CA PRO A 274 15.68 10.05 4.63
C PRO A 274 14.83 9.98 5.90
N LEU A 275 13.51 10.06 5.75
CA LEU A 275 12.56 9.59 6.75
C LEU A 275 12.25 8.12 6.47
N VAL A 276 12.36 7.27 7.49
CA VAL A 276 12.05 5.85 7.41
C VAL A 276 10.93 5.52 8.39
N VAL A 277 9.92 4.79 7.90
CA VAL A 277 8.78 4.30 8.67
C VAL A 277 8.84 2.78 8.72
N SER A 278 8.70 2.19 9.91
CA SER A 278 8.55 0.75 10.10
C SER A 278 7.55 0.45 11.22
N PRO A 279 7.21 -0.82 11.48
CA PRO A 279 6.39 -1.20 12.63
C PRO A 279 7.03 -0.83 13.97
N LYS A 280 8.37 -0.71 14.02
CA LYS A 280 9.11 -0.31 15.24
C LYS A 280 9.08 1.19 15.50
N GLY A 281 8.76 2.02 14.51
CA GLY A 281 8.73 3.47 14.69
C GLY A 281 9.05 4.25 13.42
N VAL A 282 9.31 5.54 13.60
CA VAL A 282 9.74 6.46 12.53
C VAL A 282 11.05 7.10 12.93
N ARG A 283 11.97 7.29 11.99
CA ARG A 283 13.24 8.02 12.22
C ARG A 283 13.58 8.89 11.02
N LEU A 284 14.13 10.06 11.31
CA LEU A 284 14.99 10.78 10.37
C LEU A 284 16.39 10.16 10.50
N CYS A 285 16.81 9.35 9.52
CA CYS A 285 18.03 8.57 9.63
C CYS A 285 19.27 9.41 9.28
N ARG A 286 19.64 10.30 10.20
CA ARG A 286 20.81 11.17 10.13
C ARG A 286 21.54 11.12 11.48
N PRO A 287 22.60 10.33 11.64
CA PRO A 287 23.32 9.60 10.59
C PRO A 287 22.57 8.36 10.07
N SER A 288 23.02 7.79 8.95
CA SER A 288 22.29 6.75 8.20
C SER A 288 21.95 5.50 9.03
N GLU A 289 22.84 5.15 9.95
CA GLU A 289 22.82 3.99 10.84
C GLU A 289 21.77 4.09 11.95
N ALA A 290 21.15 5.26 12.15
CA ALA A 290 19.96 5.39 12.99
C ALA A 290 18.79 4.51 12.48
N VAL A 291 18.82 4.09 11.20
CA VAL A 291 17.86 3.12 10.66
C VAL A 291 17.94 1.75 11.33
N LEU A 292 19.10 1.37 11.89
CA LEU A 292 19.28 0.05 12.51
C LEU A 292 18.37 -0.16 13.74
N ASP A 293 17.88 0.91 14.37
CA ASP A 293 16.88 0.82 15.44
C ASP A 293 15.51 0.34 14.92
N LEU A 294 15.24 0.58 13.64
CA LEU A 294 13.96 0.31 12.99
C LEU A 294 13.90 -1.05 12.29
N LEU A 295 15.01 -1.79 12.23
CA LEU A 295 15.17 -2.98 11.39
C LEU A 295 15.40 -4.26 12.21
N PRO A 296 15.22 -5.44 11.59
CA PRO A 296 15.85 -6.68 12.05
C PRO A 296 17.39 -6.58 12.07
N PRO A 297 18.08 -7.54 12.71
CA PRO A 297 19.53 -7.65 12.62
C PRO A 297 20.00 -7.71 11.16
N GLN A 298 21.16 -7.11 10.89
CA GLN A 298 21.76 -7.16 9.56
C GLN A 298 22.20 -8.59 9.23
N ARG A 299 22.07 -8.99 7.95
CA ARG A 299 22.43 -10.34 7.48
C ARG A 299 23.93 -10.51 7.19
N GLY A 300 24.67 -9.41 7.11
CA GLY A 300 26.11 -9.41 6.91
C GLY A 300 26.75 -8.07 7.28
N ALA A 301 28.07 -8.02 7.19
CA ALA A 301 28.85 -6.81 7.45
C ALA A 301 28.40 -5.68 6.50
N PHE A 302 28.39 -4.45 7.01
CA PHE A 302 28.01 -3.28 6.23
C PHE A 302 29.02 -2.15 6.43
N ALA A 303 29.49 -1.59 5.32
CA ALA A 303 30.26 -0.35 5.29
C ALA A 303 29.51 0.69 4.43
N LYS A 304 29.58 1.95 4.84
CA LYS A 304 29.03 3.09 4.09
C LYS A 304 29.81 3.25 2.77
N GLU A 305 29.24 4.02 1.84
CA GLU A 305 29.87 4.36 0.54
C GLU A 305 31.28 4.96 0.67
N ASP A 306 31.61 5.63 1.78
CA ASP A 306 32.93 6.20 2.07
C ASP A 306 33.91 5.21 2.73
N GLY A 307 33.49 3.97 2.92
CA GLY A 307 34.28 2.90 3.53
C GLY A 307 34.16 2.82 5.06
N GLU A 308 33.38 3.71 5.70
CA GLU A 308 33.17 3.66 7.15
C GLU A 308 32.40 2.38 7.56
N PRO A 309 32.99 1.49 8.37
CA PRO A 309 32.33 0.25 8.79
C PRO A 309 31.27 0.53 9.85
N VAL A 310 30.05 0.01 9.64
CA VAL A 310 28.91 0.24 10.55
C VAL A 310 28.54 -1.03 11.31
N VAL A 311 28.62 -2.18 10.64
CA VAL A 311 28.21 -3.48 11.20
C VAL A 311 29.24 -4.55 10.85
N ASP A 312 29.61 -5.39 11.83
CA ASP A 312 30.56 -6.48 11.65
C ASP A 312 29.93 -7.72 10.97
N ALA A 313 30.76 -8.73 10.67
CA ALA A 313 30.30 -9.97 10.05
C ALA A 313 29.29 -10.78 10.91
N HIS A 314 29.13 -10.42 12.19
CA HIS A 314 28.20 -11.03 13.13
C HIS A 314 26.92 -10.19 13.32
N GLY A 315 26.73 -9.13 12.53
CA GLY A 315 25.53 -8.28 12.60
C GLY A 315 25.53 -7.30 13.78
N ARG A 316 26.68 -7.11 14.47
CA ARG A 316 26.80 -6.19 15.61
C ARG A 316 27.26 -4.82 15.14
N ARG A 317 26.71 -3.76 15.76
CA ARG A 317 27.16 -2.39 15.48
C ARG A 317 28.62 -2.24 15.86
N ILE A 318 29.39 -1.67 14.94
CA ILE A 318 30.75 -1.21 15.20
C ILE A 318 30.59 0.21 15.74
N SER A 319 30.87 0.39 17.03
CA SER A 319 30.91 1.74 17.59
C SER A 319 32.05 2.51 16.91
N PRO A 320 31.85 3.79 16.53
CA PRO A 320 32.95 4.67 16.17
C PRO A 320 33.91 4.86 17.35
#